data_AF-A0A7K4SB93-F1
#
_entry.id   AF-A0A7K4SB93-F1
#
_cell.length_a   1.000
_cell.length_b   1.000
_cell.length_c   1.000
_cell.angle_alpha   90.00
_cell.angle_beta   90.00
_cell.angle_gamma   90.00
#
_symmetry.space_group_name_H-M   'P 1'
#
loop_
_entity.id
_entity.type
_entity.pdbx_description
1 polymer ?
#
loop_
_entity_poly.entity_id
_entity_poly.type
_entity_poly.pdbx_seq_one_letter_code
_entity_poly.pdbx_strand_id
1 'polypeptide(L)'
;MKIRQEEEKQQLCPFRDQLKTALHLEQKEVKSDPCAGYNMHQLQGTKEYSTEKSGTLFKKSDGLRKVWQKRKCTISNGYLTISHSMPNRTPVKLNLLTCQVKPNTDDKKCFDLVSHNRTYRFLAEDEQDCLVWVSVLSNSKEGALNMAFSKVQGGGESNQEELTQAIIQEVRGMPGNRECCDCSAPDPTWLSVNLGILICIECSGIHREIGAHLSRIQALSLDKLATSELLVVRNIGNSGFNGIMEANLPSFSLKPIEHSDMALRKNFIISKYVEKKYVKRSPAAQCSNLAEAIKDKDIFSLLQAYAQNVDLSKPVLAPLQEREETILHLAVLLSDRTSLHIVDFLVQNSRSLAKQTAEGNTPLHYSCSHNKPDCVKLLLKAKANIATTNKAGETALDVARRMRRSLCEELLLQAQSNQFNPHVHVEYEWRLGQDDMYESDEDLDAKVRS
;
A
#
# COMPACT_ATOMS: atom_id res chain seq x y z
N MET A 1 1.30 -36.13 10.93
CA MET A 1 0.78 -35.17 9.92
C MET A 1 1.82 -34.78 8.88
N LYS A 2 3.03 -34.30 9.25
CA LYS A 2 4.07 -33.91 8.27
C LYS A 2 4.57 -35.05 7.37
N ILE A 3 4.79 -36.25 7.93
CA ILE A 3 5.27 -37.42 7.17
C ILE A 3 4.26 -37.84 6.09
N ARG A 4 2.96 -37.82 6.42
CA ARG A 4 1.86 -38.12 5.48
C ARG A 4 1.79 -37.14 4.31
N GLN A 5 2.08 -35.85 4.56
CA GLN A 5 2.11 -34.82 3.52
C GLN A 5 3.35 -34.94 2.62
N GLU A 6 4.48 -35.43 3.13
CA GLU A 6 5.67 -35.72 2.31
C GLU A 6 5.49 -36.96 1.44
N GLU A 7 4.82 -37.99 1.95
CA GLU A 7 4.45 -39.18 1.18
C GLU A 7 3.45 -38.87 0.06
N GLU A 8 2.42 -38.05 0.34
CA GLU A 8 1.49 -37.56 -0.69
C GLU A 8 2.21 -36.72 -1.75
N LYS A 9 3.17 -35.88 -1.35
CA LYS A 9 3.95 -35.06 -2.29
C LYS A 9 4.90 -35.89 -3.16
N GLN A 10 5.47 -36.97 -2.62
CA GLN A 10 6.27 -37.92 -3.41
C GLN A 10 5.43 -38.71 -4.40
N GLN A 11 4.17 -39.02 -4.07
CA GLN A 11 3.25 -39.72 -4.98
C GLN A 11 2.71 -38.82 -6.11
N LEU A 12 2.66 -37.50 -5.91
CA LEU A 12 2.17 -36.54 -6.91
C LEU A 12 3.23 -36.14 -7.97
N CYS A 13 4.52 -36.31 -7.67
CA CYS A 13 5.60 -35.96 -8.61
C CYS A 13 5.60 -36.82 -9.90
N PRO A 14 5.48 -38.16 -9.85
CA PRO A 14 5.40 -39.00 -11.04
C PRO A 14 4.15 -38.69 -11.89
N PHE A 15 3.02 -38.37 -11.24
CA PHE A 15 1.76 -38.05 -11.92
C PHE A 15 1.84 -36.72 -12.68
N ARG A 16 2.51 -35.73 -12.10
CA ARG A 16 2.81 -34.44 -12.75
C ARG A 16 3.68 -34.62 -13.99
N ASP A 17 4.69 -35.48 -13.91
CA ASP A 17 5.65 -35.66 -15.00
C ASP A 17 5.05 -36.54 -16.13
N GLN A 18 4.14 -37.47 -15.80
CA GLN A 18 3.29 -38.16 -16.79
C GLN A 18 2.33 -37.21 -17.51
N LEU A 19 1.68 -36.27 -16.80
CA LEU A 19 0.83 -35.24 -17.40
C LEU A 19 1.61 -34.31 -18.34
N LYS A 20 2.83 -33.91 -17.96
CA LYS A 20 3.70 -33.11 -18.84
C LYS A 20 4.11 -33.83 -20.11
N THR A 21 4.33 -35.14 -20.02
CA THR A 21 4.69 -35.96 -21.18
C THR A 21 3.49 -36.15 -22.12
N ALA A 22 2.28 -36.33 -21.57
CA ALA A 22 1.05 -36.36 -22.35
C ALA A 22 0.76 -35.03 -23.08
N LEU A 23 0.96 -33.90 -22.40
CA LEU A 23 0.81 -32.56 -22.98
C LEU A 23 1.79 -32.24 -24.11
N HIS A 24 2.99 -32.85 -24.13
CA HIS A 24 3.99 -32.62 -25.17
C HIS A 24 3.78 -33.50 -26.42
N LEU A 25 3.11 -34.65 -26.26
CA LEU A 25 2.75 -35.53 -27.37
C LEU A 25 1.55 -34.99 -28.18
N GLU A 26 0.63 -34.23 -27.55
CA GLU A 26 -0.51 -33.61 -28.24
C GLU A 26 -0.14 -32.41 -29.15
N GLN A 27 1.09 -31.87 -29.06
CA GLN A 27 1.51 -30.72 -29.88
C GLN A 27 2.06 -31.08 -31.27
N LYS A 28 2.23 -32.38 -31.56
CA LYS A 28 2.64 -32.86 -32.88
C LYS A 28 1.59 -33.82 -33.42
N GLU A 29 0.45 -33.31 -33.87
CA GLU A 29 -0.27 -33.77 -35.07
C GLU A 29 -1.65 -33.10 -35.22
N VAL A 30 -1.98 -32.76 -36.48
CA VAL A 30 -3.31 -32.50 -37.08
C VAL A 30 -3.87 -31.06 -37.12
N LYS A 31 -4.28 -30.74 -38.36
CA LYS A 31 -4.90 -29.54 -38.92
C LYS A 31 -6.39 -29.39 -38.55
N SER A 32 -6.86 -28.14 -38.56
CA SER A 32 -8.25 -27.67 -38.82
C SER A 32 -9.41 -28.30 -38.04
N ASP A 33 -9.83 -27.60 -36.97
CA ASP A 33 -11.19 -27.40 -36.40
C ASP A 33 -12.11 -28.60 -36.07
N PRO A 34 -13.10 -28.45 -35.16
CA PRO A 34 -13.00 -28.10 -33.74
C PRO A 34 -13.73 -29.15 -32.86
N CYS A 35 -13.31 -29.36 -31.61
CA CYS A 35 -14.13 -29.68 -30.42
C CYS A 35 -13.30 -30.39 -29.34
N ALA A 36 -13.64 -30.07 -28.09
CA ALA A 36 -13.34 -30.75 -26.83
C ALA A 36 -12.03 -30.37 -26.12
N GLY A 37 -12.12 -29.33 -25.26
CA GLY A 37 -11.13 -29.05 -24.22
C GLY A 37 -11.58 -27.94 -23.27
N TYR A 38 -12.27 -28.32 -22.19
CA TYR A 38 -12.65 -27.54 -20.99
C TYR A 38 -13.75 -26.47 -21.13
N ASN A 39 -14.99 -26.94 -21.01
CA ASN A 39 -16.18 -26.11 -20.87
C ASN A 39 -16.62 -26.06 -19.39
N MET A 40 -16.07 -25.11 -18.63
CA MET A 40 -16.54 -24.79 -17.27
C MET A 40 -17.51 -23.60 -17.31
N HIS A 41 -18.67 -23.81 -17.93
CA HIS A 41 -19.94 -23.08 -17.74
C HIS A 41 -19.84 -21.56 -17.50
N GLN A 42 -19.16 -20.85 -18.41
CA GLN A 42 -19.40 -19.43 -18.67
C GLN A 42 -19.73 -19.28 -20.16
N LEU A 43 -20.81 -18.54 -20.46
CA LEU A 43 -21.17 -18.18 -21.81
C LEU A 43 -20.03 -17.36 -22.41
N GLN A 44 -19.25 -17.95 -23.31
CA GLN A 44 -18.32 -17.21 -24.15
C GLN A 44 -19.16 -16.26 -25.01
N GLY A 45 -18.90 -14.96 -24.88
CA GLY A 45 -19.57 -13.99 -25.74
C GLY A 45 -19.11 -14.17 -27.18
N THR A 46 -19.97 -13.84 -28.12
CA THR A 46 -19.64 -13.92 -29.55
C THR A 46 -18.60 -12.85 -29.91
N LYS A 47 -17.54 -13.24 -30.62
CA LYS A 47 -16.43 -12.36 -31.06
C LYS A 47 -16.87 -11.19 -31.97
N GLU A 48 -18.11 -11.22 -32.45
CA GLU A 48 -18.70 -10.21 -33.33
C GLU A 48 -19.12 -8.94 -32.58
N TYR A 49 -19.26 -8.99 -31.24
CA TYR A 49 -19.70 -7.84 -30.44
C TYR A 49 -18.57 -7.22 -29.63
N SER A 50 -18.63 -5.90 -29.44
CA SER A 50 -17.65 -5.10 -28.68
C SER A 50 -17.60 -5.48 -27.19
N THR A 51 -16.57 -4.99 -26.50
CA THR A 51 -16.44 -5.08 -25.03
C THR A 51 -17.14 -3.94 -24.29
N GLU A 52 -17.74 -3.01 -25.04
CA GLU A 52 -18.43 -1.83 -24.53
C GLU A 52 -19.78 -1.64 -25.21
N LYS A 53 -20.79 -1.24 -24.42
CA LYS A 53 -22.12 -0.89 -24.91
C LYS A 53 -22.78 0.07 -23.93
N SER A 54 -23.42 1.11 -24.44
CA SER A 54 -24.27 2.00 -23.66
C SER A 54 -25.67 1.98 -24.25
N GLY A 55 -26.68 1.90 -23.40
CA GLY A 55 -28.05 1.83 -23.84
C GLY A 55 -29.01 1.80 -22.66
N THR A 56 -30.22 1.30 -22.90
CA THR A 56 -31.27 1.29 -21.89
C THR A 56 -31.80 -0.13 -21.70
N LEU A 57 -31.97 -0.53 -20.44
CA LEU A 57 -32.54 -1.82 -20.05
C LEU A 57 -33.67 -1.61 -19.06
N PHE A 58 -34.68 -2.46 -19.06
CA PHE A 58 -35.69 -2.49 -18.01
C PHE A 58 -35.18 -3.33 -16.84
N LYS A 59 -34.96 -2.73 -15.68
CA LYS A 59 -34.58 -3.43 -14.44
C LYS A 59 -35.84 -3.71 -13.61
N LYS A 60 -35.99 -4.93 -13.08
CA LYS A 60 -37.06 -5.27 -12.14
C LYS A 60 -36.77 -4.68 -10.75
N SER A 61 -37.77 -4.05 -10.12
CA SER A 61 -37.66 -3.51 -8.75
C SER A 61 -37.69 -4.62 -7.68
N ASP A 62 -37.00 -4.39 -6.56
CA ASP A 62 -36.97 -5.28 -5.39
C ASP A 62 -38.08 -5.01 -4.35
N GLY A 63 -38.91 -3.98 -4.56
CA GLY A 63 -39.98 -3.62 -3.63
C GLY A 63 -41.18 -4.58 -3.63
N LEU A 64 -42.11 -4.37 -2.69
CA LEU A 64 -43.36 -5.13 -2.52
C LEU A 64 -44.18 -5.30 -3.82
N ARG A 65 -44.06 -4.34 -4.75
CA ARG A 65 -44.56 -4.46 -6.12
C ARG A 65 -43.38 -4.59 -7.08
N LYS A 66 -43.24 -5.77 -7.69
CA LYS A 66 -42.18 -6.08 -8.67
C LYS A 66 -42.54 -5.49 -10.03
N VAL A 67 -42.05 -4.29 -10.32
CA VAL A 67 -42.35 -3.54 -11.55
C VAL A 67 -41.06 -3.36 -12.37
N TRP A 68 -41.19 -3.35 -13.69
CA TRP A 68 -40.09 -3.06 -14.60
C TRP A 68 -39.86 -1.55 -14.71
N GLN A 69 -38.62 -1.10 -14.53
CA GLN A 69 -38.23 0.29 -14.59
C GLN A 69 -37.12 0.50 -15.62
N LYS A 70 -37.29 1.46 -16.52
CA LYS A 70 -36.32 1.77 -17.57
C LYS A 70 -35.07 2.45 -16.96
N ARG A 71 -33.88 1.89 -17.19
CA ARG A 71 -32.59 2.33 -16.63
C ARG A 71 -31.54 2.49 -17.72
N LYS A 72 -30.81 3.62 -17.72
CA LYS A 72 -29.61 3.75 -18.55
C LYS A 72 -28.50 2.87 -17.97
N CYS A 73 -27.94 2.02 -18.80
CA CYS A 73 -26.90 1.06 -18.48
C CYS A 73 -25.69 1.26 -19.40
N THR A 74 -24.49 1.19 -18.85
CA THR A 74 -23.23 1.36 -19.60
C THR A 74 -22.23 0.30 -19.17
N ILE A 75 -21.71 -0.46 -20.14
CA ILE A 75 -20.63 -1.43 -19.97
C ILE A 75 -19.36 -0.84 -20.55
N SER A 76 -18.32 -0.76 -19.73
CA SER A 76 -17.00 -0.26 -20.11
C SER A 76 -15.95 -0.74 -19.12
N ASN A 77 -14.75 -1.07 -19.59
CA ASN A 77 -13.61 -1.43 -18.73
C ASN A 77 -13.87 -2.55 -17.70
N GLY A 78 -14.70 -3.55 -18.04
CA GLY A 78 -15.03 -4.64 -17.11
C GLY A 78 -16.03 -4.27 -16.01
N TYR A 79 -16.69 -3.10 -16.10
CA TYR A 79 -17.74 -2.67 -15.18
C TYR A 79 -19.07 -2.44 -15.91
N LEU A 80 -20.17 -2.79 -15.25
CA LEU A 80 -21.53 -2.37 -15.62
C LEU A 80 -22.00 -1.27 -14.68
N THR A 81 -22.39 -0.14 -15.25
CA THR A 81 -22.95 1.02 -14.53
C THR A 81 -24.45 1.14 -14.79
N ILE A 82 -25.25 1.27 -13.75
CA ILE A 82 -26.73 1.33 -13.79
C ILE A 82 -27.21 2.62 -13.11
N SER A 83 -27.85 3.50 -13.87
CA SER A 83 -28.40 4.76 -13.35
C SER A 83 -29.60 4.58 -12.40
N HIS A 84 -29.75 5.49 -11.44
CA HIS A 84 -30.94 5.59 -10.57
C HIS A 84 -32.05 6.45 -11.20
N SER A 85 -33.22 6.50 -10.56
CA SER A 85 -34.38 7.24 -11.11
C SER A 85 -34.22 8.74 -10.91
N MET A 86 -33.48 9.10 -9.88
CA MET A 86 -33.17 10.49 -9.52
C MET A 86 -31.86 10.88 -10.20
N PRO A 87 -31.82 11.96 -11.00
CA PRO A 87 -30.63 12.38 -11.74
C PRO A 87 -29.43 12.76 -10.85
N ASN A 88 -29.66 13.08 -9.57
CA ASN A 88 -28.61 13.48 -8.62
C ASN A 88 -27.98 12.31 -7.83
N ARG A 89 -28.39 11.05 -8.06
CA ARG A 89 -27.82 9.88 -7.35
C ARG A 89 -26.77 9.19 -8.21
N THR A 90 -25.60 8.92 -7.62
CA THR A 90 -24.49 8.23 -8.27
C THR A 90 -24.92 6.84 -8.76
N PRO A 91 -24.67 6.48 -10.03
CA PRO A 91 -25.04 5.18 -10.57
C PRO A 91 -24.42 3.99 -9.82
N VAL A 92 -25.14 2.86 -9.75
CA VAL A 92 -24.60 1.60 -9.24
C VAL A 92 -23.54 1.07 -10.19
N LYS A 93 -22.35 0.75 -9.69
CA LYS A 93 -21.24 0.20 -10.47
C LYS A 93 -20.95 -1.23 -10.04
N LEU A 94 -21.01 -2.19 -10.98
CA LEU A 94 -20.80 -3.61 -10.74
C LEU A 94 -19.54 -4.10 -11.45
N ASN A 95 -18.65 -4.77 -10.71
CA ASN A 95 -17.46 -5.41 -11.28
C ASN A 95 -17.84 -6.75 -11.94
N LEU A 96 -17.72 -6.83 -13.27
CA LEU A 96 -18.16 -8.01 -14.03
C LEU A 96 -17.33 -9.26 -13.75
N LEU A 97 -16.09 -9.13 -13.27
CA LEU A 97 -15.27 -10.28 -12.86
C LEU A 97 -15.91 -11.05 -11.70
N THR A 98 -16.65 -10.34 -10.84
CA THR A 98 -17.35 -10.91 -9.69
C THR A 98 -18.80 -11.30 -10.00
N CYS A 99 -19.28 -11.01 -11.22
CA CYS A 99 -20.66 -11.25 -11.61
C CYS A 99 -20.81 -12.50 -12.50
N GLN A 100 -22.00 -13.12 -12.44
CA GLN A 100 -22.41 -14.19 -13.34
C GLN A 100 -23.62 -13.73 -14.18
N VAL A 101 -23.47 -13.81 -15.49
CA VAL A 101 -24.57 -13.52 -16.44
C VAL A 101 -25.34 -14.81 -16.69
N LYS A 102 -26.66 -14.78 -16.49
CA LYS A 102 -27.58 -15.91 -16.69
C LYS A 102 -28.75 -15.48 -17.59
N PRO A 103 -28.71 -15.81 -18.90
CA PRO A 103 -29.87 -15.66 -19.77
C PRO A 103 -31.05 -16.48 -19.24
N ASN A 104 -32.26 -15.96 -19.37
CA ASN A 104 -33.46 -16.69 -18.99
C ASN A 104 -33.84 -17.68 -20.12
N THR A 105 -34.12 -18.94 -19.76
CA THR A 105 -34.49 -20.00 -20.71
C THR A 105 -35.91 -19.85 -21.25
N ASP A 106 -36.80 -19.25 -20.46
CA ASP A 106 -38.24 -19.22 -20.74
C ASP A 106 -38.66 -17.89 -21.41
N ASP A 107 -38.00 -16.79 -21.03
CA ASP A 107 -38.20 -15.48 -21.65
C ASP A 107 -36.87 -14.98 -22.21
N LYS A 108 -36.71 -15.16 -23.53
CA LYS A 108 -35.48 -14.83 -24.24
C LYS A 108 -35.15 -13.33 -24.29
N LYS A 109 -36.07 -12.46 -23.86
CA LYS A 109 -35.80 -11.02 -23.68
C LYS A 109 -35.23 -10.68 -22.31
N CYS A 110 -35.23 -11.64 -21.38
CA CYS A 110 -34.79 -11.46 -20.01
C CYS A 110 -33.43 -12.12 -19.74
N PHE A 111 -32.64 -11.48 -18.89
CA PHE A 111 -31.43 -12.08 -18.31
C PHE A 111 -31.20 -11.58 -16.88
N ASP A 112 -30.57 -12.41 -16.07
CA ASP A 112 -30.17 -12.11 -14.70
C ASP A 112 -28.66 -11.88 -14.63
N LEU A 113 -28.24 -10.82 -13.94
CA LEU A 113 -26.86 -10.59 -13.54
C LEU A 113 -26.75 -10.82 -12.03
N VAL A 114 -26.11 -11.91 -11.65
CA VAL A 114 -25.92 -12.31 -10.26
C VAL A 114 -24.59 -11.73 -9.77
N SER A 115 -24.64 -10.80 -8.83
CA SER A 115 -23.48 -10.32 -8.07
C SER A 115 -23.39 -11.03 -6.71
N HIS A 116 -22.32 -10.80 -5.95
CA HIS A 116 -22.09 -11.49 -4.67
C HIS A 116 -23.19 -11.24 -3.61
N ASN A 117 -23.87 -10.08 -3.66
CA ASN A 117 -24.88 -9.68 -2.67
C ASN A 117 -26.28 -9.44 -3.27
N ARG A 118 -26.44 -9.47 -4.60
CA ARG A 118 -27.72 -9.15 -5.26
C ARG A 118 -27.86 -9.74 -6.67
N THR A 119 -29.07 -10.13 -7.04
CA THR A 119 -29.42 -10.53 -8.42
C THR A 119 -30.18 -9.40 -9.12
N TYR A 120 -29.65 -8.92 -10.23
CA TYR A 120 -30.26 -7.89 -11.06
C TYR A 120 -30.98 -8.55 -12.23
N ARG A 121 -32.31 -8.41 -12.29
CA ARG A 121 -33.11 -8.93 -13.40
C ARG A 121 -33.37 -7.84 -14.43
N PHE A 122 -32.95 -8.09 -15.67
CA PHE A 122 -33.08 -7.18 -16.80
C PHE A 122 -33.97 -7.74 -17.89
N LEU A 123 -34.67 -6.84 -18.58
CA LEU A 123 -35.48 -7.07 -19.77
C LEU A 123 -35.00 -6.12 -20.88
N ALA A 124 -34.61 -6.68 -22.01
CA ALA A 124 -34.20 -5.96 -23.21
C ALA A 124 -35.41 -5.61 -24.10
N GLU A 125 -35.19 -4.78 -25.13
CA GLU A 125 -36.26 -4.36 -26.04
C GLU A 125 -36.78 -5.54 -26.90
N ASP A 126 -35.86 -6.37 -27.38
CA ASP A 126 -36.15 -7.59 -28.12
C ASP A 126 -35.14 -8.72 -27.84
N GLU A 127 -35.35 -9.89 -28.46
CA GLU A 127 -34.48 -11.06 -28.30
C GLU A 127 -33.06 -10.79 -28.82
N GLN A 128 -32.92 -10.01 -29.90
CA GLN A 128 -31.63 -9.69 -30.49
C GLN A 128 -30.83 -8.75 -29.57
N ASP A 129 -31.46 -7.70 -29.04
CA ASP A 129 -30.79 -6.79 -28.10
C ASP A 129 -30.41 -7.51 -26.80
N CYS A 130 -31.25 -8.45 -26.32
CA CYS A 130 -30.91 -9.32 -25.19
C CYS A 130 -29.61 -10.11 -25.44
N LEU A 131 -29.51 -10.77 -26.61
CA LEU A 131 -28.31 -11.50 -27.02
C LEU A 131 -27.08 -10.59 -27.08
N VAL A 132 -27.22 -9.38 -27.64
CA VAL A 132 -26.12 -8.40 -27.69
C VAL A 132 -25.68 -8.01 -26.29
N TRP A 133 -26.60 -7.68 -25.38
CA TRP A 133 -26.26 -7.31 -24.00
C TRP A 133 -25.53 -8.43 -23.25
N VAL A 134 -26.01 -9.66 -23.36
CA VAL A 134 -25.37 -10.83 -22.74
C VAL A 134 -23.96 -11.04 -23.33
N SER A 135 -23.80 -10.98 -24.65
CA SER A 135 -22.50 -11.14 -25.30
C SER A 135 -21.51 -10.05 -24.91
N VAL A 136 -21.92 -8.77 -24.88
CA VAL A 136 -21.04 -7.67 -24.47
C VAL A 136 -20.64 -7.79 -23.00
N LEU A 137 -21.55 -8.21 -22.11
CA LEU A 137 -21.23 -8.46 -20.70
C LEU A 137 -20.17 -9.57 -20.55
N SER A 138 -20.32 -10.68 -21.28
CA SER A 138 -19.34 -11.76 -21.30
C SER A 138 -17.99 -11.33 -21.89
N ASN A 139 -18.01 -10.62 -23.03
CA ASN A 139 -16.79 -10.13 -23.70
C ASN A 139 -16.03 -9.13 -22.82
N SER A 140 -16.74 -8.21 -22.17
CA SER A 140 -16.14 -7.22 -21.25
C SER A 140 -15.52 -7.89 -20.03
N LYS A 141 -16.17 -8.93 -19.49
CA LYS A 141 -15.64 -9.75 -18.40
C LYS A 141 -14.36 -10.49 -18.82
N GLU A 142 -14.37 -11.15 -19.97
CA GLU A 142 -13.22 -11.88 -20.50
C GLU A 142 -12.04 -10.93 -20.80
N GLY A 143 -12.32 -9.76 -21.41
CA GLY A 143 -11.30 -8.73 -21.64
C GLY A 143 -10.67 -8.22 -20.35
N ALA A 144 -11.46 -7.98 -19.31
CA ALA A 144 -10.95 -7.59 -17.99
C ALA A 144 -10.11 -8.70 -17.33
N LEU A 145 -10.51 -9.96 -17.50
CA LEU A 145 -9.79 -11.13 -16.99
C LEU A 145 -8.44 -11.28 -17.68
N ASN A 146 -8.40 -11.17 -19.01
CA ASN A 146 -7.18 -11.25 -19.81
C ASN A 146 -6.22 -10.10 -19.51
N MET A 147 -6.71 -8.88 -19.27
CA MET A 147 -5.88 -7.76 -18.80
C MET A 147 -5.30 -8.01 -17.40
N ALA A 148 -6.08 -8.62 -16.49
CA ALA A 148 -5.59 -8.97 -15.16
C ALA A 148 -4.47 -10.03 -15.23
N PHE A 149 -4.55 -10.99 -16.17
CA PHE A 149 -3.53 -12.01 -16.36
C PHE A 149 -2.31 -11.52 -17.16
N SER A 150 -2.48 -10.65 -18.14
CA SER A 150 -1.34 -10.08 -18.90
C SER A 150 -0.48 -9.13 -18.04
N LYS A 151 -1.08 -8.45 -17.06
CA LYS A 151 -0.33 -7.69 -16.02
C LYS A 151 0.63 -8.55 -15.19
N VAL A 152 0.48 -9.88 -15.15
CA VAL A 152 1.34 -10.79 -14.37
C VAL A 152 2.64 -11.14 -15.09
N GLN A 153 2.70 -11.09 -16.42
CA GLN A 153 3.87 -11.54 -17.19
C GLN A 153 4.81 -10.40 -17.65
N GLY A 154 4.47 -9.12 -17.43
CA GLY A 154 5.32 -7.98 -17.76
C GLY A 154 5.15 -6.72 -16.90
N GLY A 155 4.46 -6.80 -15.75
CA GLY A 155 3.91 -5.62 -15.04
C GLY A 155 4.60 -5.16 -13.75
N GLY A 156 5.86 -5.53 -13.49
CA GLY A 156 6.53 -5.19 -12.23
C GLY A 156 6.62 -3.67 -11.94
N GLU A 157 7.05 -2.88 -12.92
CA GLU A 157 7.21 -1.43 -12.76
C GLU A 157 5.87 -0.68 -12.80
N SER A 158 4.96 -1.07 -13.70
CA SER A 158 3.64 -0.42 -13.82
C SER A 158 2.78 -0.62 -12.58
N ASN A 159 2.79 -1.79 -11.95
CA ASN A 159 2.03 -2.04 -10.71
C ASN A 159 2.62 -1.28 -9.51
N GLN A 160 3.95 -1.11 -9.45
CA GLN A 160 4.60 -0.35 -8.37
C GLN A 160 4.35 1.16 -8.51
N GLU A 161 4.33 1.68 -9.73
CA GLU A 161 3.97 3.07 -10.00
C GLU A 161 2.48 3.34 -9.67
N GLU A 162 1.56 2.46 -10.10
CA GLU A 162 0.14 2.53 -9.72
C GLU A 162 -0.04 2.53 -8.20
N LEU A 163 0.65 1.62 -7.49
CA LEU A 163 0.61 1.55 -6.02
C LEU A 163 1.16 2.83 -5.38
N THR A 164 2.29 3.34 -5.87
CA THR A 164 2.91 4.55 -5.34
C THR A 164 1.98 5.75 -5.49
N GLN A 165 1.33 5.89 -6.65
CA GLN A 165 0.35 6.95 -6.87
C GLN A 165 -0.87 6.83 -5.95
N ALA A 166 -1.38 5.62 -5.73
CA ALA A 166 -2.48 5.39 -4.79
C ALA A 166 -2.10 5.77 -3.35
N ILE A 167 -0.87 5.46 -2.90
CA ILE A 167 -0.36 5.87 -1.59
C ILE A 167 -0.23 7.40 -1.52
N ILE A 168 0.30 8.05 -2.56
CA ILE A 168 0.44 9.52 -2.60
C ILE A 168 -0.94 10.19 -2.50
N GLN A 169 -1.96 9.66 -3.18
CA GLN A 169 -3.32 10.18 -3.09
C GLN A 169 -3.88 10.08 -1.67
N GLU A 170 -3.71 8.93 -1.02
CA GLU A 170 -4.11 8.72 0.38
C GLU A 170 -3.36 9.69 1.32
N VAL A 171 -2.04 9.85 1.14
CA VAL A 171 -1.20 10.77 1.90
C VAL A 171 -1.70 12.21 1.77
N ARG A 172 -2.07 12.67 0.58
CA ARG A 172 -2.65 14.01 0.38
C ARG A 172 -3.99 14.19 1.11
N GLY A 173 -4.75 13.11 1.28
CA GLY A 173 -6.02 13.10 2.01
C GLY A 173 -5.88 13.11 3.53
N MET A 174 -4.69 12.85 4.08
CA MET A 174 -4.48 12.76 5.53
C MET A 174 -4.71 14.10 6.26
N PRO A 175 -5.06 14.06 7.56
CA PRO A 175 -5.28 15.27 8.36
C PRO A 175 -4.10 16.26 8.30
N GLY A 176 -4.41 17.50 7.90
CA GLY A 176 -3.45 18.60 7.78
C GLY A 176 -2.61 18.61 6.51
N ASN A 177 -2.63 17.56 5.68
CA ASN A 177 -1.79 17.49 4.47
C ASN A 177 -2.28 18.34 3.29
N ARG A 178 -3.45 18.98 3.43
CA ARG A 178 -3.95 19.99 2.47
C ARG A 178 -3.30 21.36 2.64
N GLU A 179 -2.53 21.55 3.71
CA GLU A 179 -1.86 22.80 4.02
C GLU A 179 -0.39 22.51 4.35
N CYS A 180 0.51 23.39 3.92
CA CYS A 180 1.93 23.33 4.22
C CYS A 180 2.16 23.23 5.73
N CYS A 181 3.02 22.29 6.14
CA CYS A 181 3.33 22.06 7.55
C CYS A 181 3.79 23.33 8.28
N ASP A 182 4.46 24.25 7.58
CA ASP A 182 5.15 25.41 8.19
C ASP A 182 4.46 26.75 7.97
N CYS A 183 3.81 26.97 6.82
CA CYS A 183 3.22 28.26 6.48
C CYS A 183 1.74 28.19 6.09
N SER A 184 1.11 27.01 6.21
CA SER A 184 -0.29 26.77 5.84
C SER A 184 -0.67 27.10 4.38
N ALA A 185 0.30 27.33 3.49
CA ALA A 185 0.03 27.44 2.05
C ALA A 185 -0.67 26.17 1.53
N PRO A 186 -1.69 26.30 0.66
CA PRO A 186 -2.51 25.17 0.24
C PRO A 186 -1.73 24.17 -0.62
N ASP A 187 -2.21 22.93 -0.64
CA ASP A 187 -1.79 21.83 -1.52
C ASP A 187 -0.25 21.64 -1.62
N PRO A 188 0.45 21.42 -0.49
CA PRO A 188 1.89 21.20 -0.49
C PRO A 188 2.29 19.95 -1.29
N THR A 189 3.27 20.11 -2.19
CA THR A 189 3.74 19.05 -3.09
C THR A 189 5.14 18.53 -2.78
N TRP A 190 5.79 19.04 -1.72
CA TRP A 190 7.12 18.60 -1.31
C TRP A 190 7.05 17.81 -0.01
N LEU A 191 7.75 16.68 0.03
CA LEU A 191 7.80 15.74 1.13
C LEU A 191 9.14 15.85 1.85
N SER A 192 9.11 15.99 3.19
CA SER A 192 10.26 15.66 4.03
C SER A 192 10.19 14.19 4.45
N VAL A 193 10.92 13.34 3.73
CA VAL A 193 10.83 11.87 3.82
C VAL A 193 11.08 11.35 5.24
N ASN A 194 12.10 11.87 5.92
CA ASN A 194 12.46 11.42 7.27
C ASN A 194 11.51 11.91 8.37
N LEU A 195 10.75 12.98 8.11
CA LEU A 195 9.86 13.60 9.10
C LEU A 195 8.38 13.25 8.86
N GLY A 196 8.03 12.81 7.65
CA GLY A 196 6.67 12.45 7.30
C GLY A 196 5.71 13.63 7.15
N ILE A 197 6.19 14.75 6.58
CA ILE A 197 5.40 15.98 6.42
C ILE A 197 5.41 16.49 4.98
N LEU A 198 4.35 17.21 4.61
CA LEU A 198 4.22 17.92 3.34
C LEU A 198 4.39 19.44 3.53
N ILE A 199 5.20 20.05 2.67
CA ILE A 199 5.52 21.47 2.68
C ILE A 199 5.41 22.08 1.28
N CYS A 200 5.22 23.40 1.21
CA CYS A 200 5.22 24.13 -0.07
C CYS A 200 6.64 24.26 -0.63
N ILE A 201 6.74 24.67 -1.89
CA ILE A 201 8.02 24.83 -2.60
C ILE A 201 8.99 25.77 -1.89
N GLU A 202 8.51 26.88 -1.34
CA GLU A 202 9.35 27.88 -0.68
C GLU A 202 9.91 27.36 0.66
N CYS A 203 9.06 26.75 1.49
CA CYS A 203 9.49 26.09 2.74
C CYS A 203 10.45 24.94 2.43
N SER A 204 10.24 24.22 1.33
CA SER A 204 11.14 23.15 0.90
C SER A 204 12.57 23.63 0.63
N GLY A 205 12.75 24.87 0.11
CA GLY A 205 14.06 25.48 -0.07
C GLY A 205 14.81 25.65 1.25
N ILE A 206 14.12 26.15 2.28
CA ILE A 206 14.69 26.35 3.62
C ILE A 206 15.01 25.00 4.28
N HIS A 207 14.15 24.00 4.10
CA HIS A 207 14.42 22.64 4.58
C HIS A 207 15.68 22.02 3.95
N ARG A 208 15.99 22.34 2.69
CA ARG A 208 17.25 21.93 2.07
C ARG A 208 18.45 22.66 2.69
N GLU A 209 18.31 23.94 3.02
CA GLU A 209 19.37 24.74 3.66
C GLU A 209 19.74 24.25 5.06
N ILE A 210 18.78 23.81 5.88
CA ILE A 210 19.07 23.31 7.25
C ILE A 210 19.79 21.94 7.24
N GLY A 211 19.80 21.26 6.09
CA GLY A 211 20.63 20.08 5.84
C GLY A 211 19.94 18.72 6.00
N ALA A 212 20.46 17.73 5.26
CA ALA A 212 19.91 16.37 5.13
C ALA A 212 19.90 15.52 6.42
N HIS A 213 20.60 15.98 7.46
CA HIS A 213 20.58 15.37 8.80
C HIS A 213 19.33 15.76 9.60
N LEU A 214 18.64 16.84 9.20
CA LEU A 214 17.38 17.29 9.81
C LEU A 214 16.18 17.03 8.89
N SER A 215 16.30 17.33 7.59
CA SER A 215 15.21 17.15 6.64
C SER A 215 15.71 16.73 5.25
N ARG A 216 15.06 15.72 4.67
CA ARG A 216 15.36 15.19 3.34
C ARG A 216 14.18 15.42 2.42
N ILE A 217 14.35 16.33 1.46
CA ILE A 217 13.27 16.84 0.62
C ILE A 217 13.20 16.13 -0.74
N GLN A 218 12.01 15.65 -1.08
CA GLN A 218 11.63 15.15 -2.40
C GLN A 218 10.30 15.75 -2.87
N ALA A 219 10.10 15.87 -4.17
CA ALA A 219 8.87 16.35 -4.78
C ALA A 219 7.93 15.19 -5.11
N LEU A 220 6.68 15.24 -4.62
CA LEU A 220 5.68 14.19 -4.84
C LEU A 220 5.33 13.97 -6.32
N SER A 221 5.41 15.04 -7.14
CA SER A 221 5.02 14.99 -8.55
C SER A 221 6.21 15.00 -9.53
N LEU A 222 7.41 15.36 -9.06
CA LEU A 222 8.60 15.52 -9.93
C LEU A 222 9.62 14.40 -9.71
N ASP A 223 9.69 13.82 -8.52
CA ASP A 223 10.63 12.74 -8.23
C ASP A 223 9.95 11.36 -8.39
N LYS A 224 10.70 10.38 -8.88
CA LYS A 224 10.26 8.97 -8.87
C LYS A 224 10.45 8.43 -7.44
N LEU A 225 9.39 8.44 -6.66
CA LEU A 225 9.35 7.93 -5.28
C LEU A 225 9.14 6.41 -5.27
N ALA A 226 9.83 5.69 -4.39
CA ALA A 226 9.49 4.31 -4.11
C ALA A 226 8.54 4.25 -2.90
N THR A 227 8.03 3.06 -2.60
CA THR A 227 7.08 2.90 -1.50
C THR A 227 7.75 3.08 -0.14
N SER A 228 9.06 2.83 -0.02
CA SER A 228 9.79 3.07 1.24
C SER A 228 9.84 4.55 1.64
N GLU A 229 9.92 5.50 0.69
CA GLU A 229 9.86 6.94 0.97
C GLU A 229 8.53 7.39 1.57
N LEU A 230 7.45 6.60 1.38
CA LEU A 230 6.10 6.97 1.78
C LEU A 230 5.69 6.39 3.15
N LEU A 231 6.52 5.54 3.77
CA LEU A 231 6.22 4.88 5.03
C LEU A 231 5.93 5.86 6.16
N VAL A 232 6.84 6.81 6.40
CA VAL A 232 6.73 7.74 7.54
C VAL A 232 5.59 8.73 7.33
N VAL A 233 5.46 9.31 6.13
CA VAL A 233 4.39 10.30 5.84
C VAL A 233 2.99 9.68 5.94
N ARG A 234 2.81 8.43 5.54
CA ARG A 234 1.53 7.70 5.64
C ARG A 234 1.06 7.51 7.09
N ASN A 235 1.97 7.58 8.06
CA ASN A 235 1.71 7.31 9.48
C ASN A 235 1.86 8.54 10.39
N ILE A 236 2.35 9.68 9.89
CA ILE A 236 2.50 10.92 10.67
C ILE A 236 1.56 12.02 10.16
N GLY A 237 1.81 12.56 8.97
CA GLY A 237 1.08 13.69 8.40
C GLY A 237 1.29 15.02 9.15
N ASN A 238 0.92 16.12 8.52
CA ASN A 238 1.17 17.47 9.03
C ASN A 238 0.46 17.77 10.34
N SER A 239 -0.80 17.35 10.49
CA SER A 239 -1.56 17.57 11.73
C SER A 239 -0.92 16.84 12.90
N GLY A 240 -0.64 15.54 12.74
CA GLY A 240 0.02 14.73 13.78
C GLY A 240 1.41 15.26 14.13
N PHE A 241 2.17 15.69 13.13
CA PHE A 241 3.50 16.28 13.35
C PHE A 241 3.44 17.60 14.13
N ASN A 242 2.58 18.54 13.72
CA ASN A 242 2.44 19.84 14.38
C ASN A 242 1.80 19.72 15.77
N GLY A 243 0.99 18.69 16.01
CA GLY A 243 0.47 18.34 17.34
C GLY A 243 1.57 18.08 18.39
N ILE A 244 2.81 17.79 17.96
CA ILE A 244 4.00 17.68 18.83
C ILE A 244 4.93 18.87 18.64
N MET A 245 5.26 19.19 17.39
CA MET A 245 6.33 20.12 17.03
C MET A 245 5.93 21.60 17.17
N GLU A 246 4.63 21.89 17.21
CA GLU A 246 4.05 23.22 17.42
C GLU A 246 3.14 23.25 18.67
N ALA A 247 3.19 22.22 19.52
CA ALA A 247 2.29 22.05 20.67
C ALA A 247 2.33 23.21 21.70
N ASN A 248 3.48 23.87 21.82
CA ASN A 248 3.70 25.03 22.69
C ASN A 248 3.87 26.33 21.88
N LEU A 249 3.34 26.41 20.66
CA LEU A 249 3.38 27.63 19.88
C LEU A 249 2.60 28.74 20.61
N PRO A 250 3.23 29.86 21.03
CA PRO A 250 2.58 30.84 21.91
C PRO A 250 1.39 31.58 21.29
N SER A 251 1.45 31.81 19.97
CA SER A 251 0.40 32.46 19.20
C SER A 251 0.44 31.97 17.76
N PHE A 252 -0.73 31.76 17.17
CA PHE A 252 -0.86 31.41 15.76
C PHE A 252 -0.25 32.47 14.82
N SER A 253 -0.15 33.73 15.25
CA SER A 253 0.46 34.81 14.45
C SER A 253 1.97 34.68 14.27
N LEU A 254 2.65 33.82 15.05
CA LEU A 254 4.06 33.53 14.86
C LEU A 254 4.32 32.54 13.71
N LYS A 255 3.29 31.77 13.33
CA LYS A 255 3.38 30.86 12.20
C LYS A 255 3.30 31.70 10.91
N PRO A 256 4.24 31.53 9.98
CA PRO A 256 4.15 32.17 8.67
C PRO A 256 2.85 31.78 7.95
N ILE A 257 2.47 32.61 7.00
CA ILE A 257 1.37 32.37 6.06
C ILE A 257 1.92 32.33 4.64
N GLU A 258 1.08 31.99 3.66
CA GLU A 258 1.49 31.86 2.24
C GLU A 258 2.19 33.11 1.68
N HIS A 259 1.82 34.31 2.12
CA HIS A 259 2.44 35.56 1.64
C HIS A 259 3.46 36.15 2.62
N SER A 260 3.87 35.40 3.65
CA SER A 260 4.97 35.81 4.53
C SER A 260 6.29 35.87 3.76
N ASP A 261 7.12 36.85 4.11
CA ASP A 261 8.46 36.97 3.55
C ASP A 261 9.37 35.77 3.90
N MET A 262 10.43 35.60 3.11
CA MET A 262 11.36 34.49 3.26
C MET A 262 12.16 34.52 4.56
N ALA A 263 12.39 35.71 5.14
CA ALA A 263 13.14 35.84 6.39
C ALA A 263 12.31 35.31 7.58
N LEU A 264 11.02 35.66 7.64
CA LEU A 264 10.08 35.16 8.64
C LEU A 264 9.91 33.64 8.53
N ARG A 265 9.72 33.12 7.31
CA ARG A 265 9.66 31.68 7.05
C ARG A 265 10.92 30.96 7.53
N LYS A 266 12.09 31.49 7.18
CA LYS A 266 13.38 30.91 7.57
C LYS A 266 13.57 30.91 9.08
N ASN A 267 13.30 32.02 9.75
CA ASN A 267 13.39 32.12 11.21
C ASN A 267 12.45 31.15 11.92
N PHE A 268 11.21 31.00 11.42
CA PHE A 268 10.24 30.05 11.98
C PHE A 268 10.70 28.60 11.81
N ILE A 269 11.13 28.20 10.60
CA ILE A 269 11.58 26.84 10.31
C ILE A 269 12.84 26.50 11.13
N ILE A 270 13.81 27.42 11.26
CA ILE A 270 14.97 27.21 12.12
C ILE A 270 14.53 27.01 13.58
N SER A 271 13.66 27.87 14.09
CA SER A 271 13.12 27.75 15.46
C SER A 271 12.39 26.42 15.69
N LYS A 272 11.61 25.97 14.70
CA LYS A 272 10.80 24.75 14.78
C LYS A 272 11.65 23.49 14.70
N TYR A 273 12.55 23.38 13.71
CA TYR A 273 13.24 22.13 13.39
C TYR A 273 14.64 22.01 14.01
N VAL A 274 15.38 23.12 14.12
CA VAL A 274 16.74 23.14 14.66
C VAL A 274 16.68 23.34 16.17
N GLU A 275 15.99 24.39 16.62
CA GLU A 275 15.94 24.76 18.04
C GLU A 275 14.88 23.96 18.83
N LYS A 276 13.94 23.30 18.12
CA LYS A 276 12.79 22.60 18.72
C LYS A 276 12.00 23.49 19.69
N LYS A 277 11.90 24.78 19.38
CA LYS A 277 11.43 25.86 20.27
C LYS A 277 9.98 25.67 20.73
N TYR A 278 9.12 25.14 19.87
CA TYR A 278 7.67 25.04 20.11
C TYR A 278 7.22 23.64 20.56
N VAL A 279 8.17 22.74 20.84
CA VAL A 279 7.87 21.38 21.27
C VAL A 279 7.35 21.38 22.71
N LYS A 280 6.30 20.60 22.97
CA LYS A 280 5.90 20.27 24.34
C LYS A 280 6.96 19.41 25.02
N ARG A 281 7.63 19.97 26.03
CA ARG A 281 8.59 19.23 26.86
C ARG A 281 7.83 18.47 27.93
N SER A 282 7.75 17.16 27.78
CA SER A 282 7.40 16.27 28.89
C SER A 282 8.64 16.10 29.79
N PRO A 283 8.47 15.85 31.10
CA PRO A 283 9.57 15.44 31.97
C PRO A 283 10.33 14.27 31.33
N ALA A 284 11.66 14.23 31.44
CA ALA A 284 12.48 13.16 30.82
C ALA A 284 12.07 11.74 31.26
N ALA A 285 11.44 11.61 32.45
CA ALA A 285 10.86 10.36 32.94
C ALA A 285 9.57 9.92 32.22
N GLN A 286 8.91 10.83 31.48
CA GLN A 286 7.71 10.63 30.67
C GLN A 286 7.99 10.46 29.17
N CYS A 287 9.25 10.43 28.71
CA CYS A 287 9.60 9.64 27.51
C CYS A 287 9.56 8.13 27.87
N SER A 288 8.52 7.76 28.61
CA SER A 288 8.33 6.51 29.32
C SER A 288 8.34 5.37 28.34
N ASN A 289 9.35 4.52 28.51
CA ASN A 289 9.56 3.25 27.84
C ASN A 289 9.41 3.29 26.30
N LEU A 290 10.41 3.83 25.61
CA LEU A 290 10.48 3.72 24.14
C LEU A 290 10.34 2.27 23.64
N ALA A 291 10.70 1.26 24.45
CA ALA A 291 10.48 -0.13 24.09
C ALA A 291 8.99 -0.54 24.06
N GLU A 292 8.13 0.06 24.89
CA GLU A 292 6.67 -0.09 24.79
C GLU A 292 6.14 0.59 23.53
N ALA A 293 6.61 1.80 23.21
CA ALA A 293 6.24 2.46 21.95
C ALA A 293 6.60 1.61 20.71
N ILE A 294 7.71 0.88 20.72
CA ILE A 294 8.03 -0.08 19.64
C ILE A 294 7.02 -1.24 19.59
N LYS A 295 6.66 -1.82 20.74
CA LYS A 295 5.71 -2.94 20.82
C LYS A 295 4.32 -2.53 20.34
N ASP A 296 3.89 -1.33 20.72
CA ASP A 296 2.57 -0.78 20.39
C ASP A 296 2.53 -0.12 19.01
N LYS A 297 3.69 -0.04 18.33
CA LYS A 297 3.85 0.60 17.02
C LYS A 297 3.45 2.08 17.04
N ASP A 298 3.73 2.75 18.16
CA ASP A 298 3.40 4.16 18.38
C ASP A 298 4.52 5.07 17.85
N ILE A 299 4.36 5.51 16.60
CA ILE A 299 5.28 6.45 15.96
C ILE A 299 5.25 7.85 16.59
N PHE A 300 4.16 8.26 17.25
CA PHE A 300 4.05 9.59 17.85
C PHE A 300 4.86 9.70 19.15
N SER A 301 4.92 8.62 19.94
CA SER A 301 5.86 8.55 21.07
C SER A 301 7.32 8.65 20.62
N LEU A 302 7.68 8.02 19.49
CA LEU A 302 9.02 8.17 18.90
C LEU A 302 9.27 9.58 18.37
N LEU A 303 8.27 10.18 17.72
CA LEU A 303 8.34 11.57 17.26
C LEU A 303 8.50 12.53 18.43
N GLN A 304 7.80 12.31 19.54
CA GLN A 304 7.92 13.10 20.76
C GLN A 304 9.33 13.00 21.37
N ALA A 305 9.91 11.80 21.40
CA ALA A 305 11.28 11.58 21.86
C ALA A 305 12.31 12.27 20.95
N TYR A 306 12.13 12.15 19.63
CA TYR A 306 12.94 12.88 18.65
C TYR A 306 12.84 14.40 18.84
N ALA A 307 11.62 14.92 19.03
CA ALA A 307 11.36 16.35 19.24
C ALA A 307 12.01 16.89 20.53
N GLN A 308 12.15 16.04 21.55
CA GLN A 308 12.84 16.35 22.80
C GLN A 308 14.36 16.09 22.75
N ASN A 309 14.91 15.78 21.57
CA ASN A 309 16.33 15.45 21.36
C ASN A 309 16.83 14.26 22.20
N VAL A 310 15.95 13.29 22.48
CA VAL A 310 16.34 12.02 23.11
C VAL A 310 17.28 11.27 22.17
N ASP A 311 18.36 10.72 22.72
CA ASP A 311 19.28 9.89 21.96
C ASP A 311 18.68 8.49 21.72
N LEU A 312 18.06 8.34 20.56
CA LEU A 312 17.45 7.09 20.07
C LEU A 312 18.46 5.95 19.85
N SER A 313 19.77 6.22 19.96
CA SER A 313 20.82 5.20 19.84
C SER A 313 21.27 4.60 21.18
N LYS A 314 20.70 5.06 22.30
CA LYS A 314 21.00 4.49 23.63
C LYS A 314 20.42 3.08 23.78
N PRO A 315 21.09 2.21 24.56
CA PRO A 315 20.53 0.93 24.94
C PRO A 315 19.22 1.07 25.71
N VAL A 316 18.31 0.13 25.49
CA VAL A 316 17.05 0.00 26.24
C VAL A 316 17.32 -0.61 27.61
N LEU A 317 16.50 -0.23 28.59
CA LEU A 317 16.61 -0.75 29.95
C LEU A 317 16.19 -2.23 30.07
N ALA A 318 15.21 -2.64 29.25
CA ALA A 318 14.66 -3.99 29.23
C ALA A 318 14.84 -4.62 27.84
N PRO A 319 16.04 -5.15 27.52
CA PRO A 319 16.28 -5.87 26.29
C PRO A 319 15.43 -7.15 26.20
N LEU A 320 15.11 -7.59 24.98
CA LEU A 320 14.33 -8.79 24.73
C LEU A 320 15.18 -10.02 24.40
N GLN A 321 16.30 -9.84 23.68
CA GLN A 321 17.15 -10.97 23.27
C GLN A 321 18.57 -10.84 23.82
N GLU A 322 19.25 -9.71 23.56
CA GLU A 322 20.65 -9.49 23.96
C GLU A 322 20.80 -8.24 24.83
N ARG A 323 21.77 -8.24 25.74
CA ARG A 323 22.11 -7.03 26.48
C ARG A 323 22.58 -5.93 25.53
N GLU A 324 22.40 -4.68 25.94
CA GLU A 324 22.78 -3.49 25.16
C GLU A 324 22.00 -3.29 23.84
N GLU A 325 20.86 -3.96 23.65
CA GLU A 325 19.95 -3.67 22.54
C GLU A 325 19.53 -2.20 22.52
N THR A 326 19.51 -1.60 21.35
CA THR A 326 18.89 -0.29 21.13
C THR A 326 17.43 -0.47 20.71
N ILE A 327 16.64 0.61 20.72
CA ILE A 327 15.26 0.56 20.21
C ILE A 327 15.19 0.17 18.73
N LEU A 328 16.25 0.40 17.95
CA LEU A 328 16.33 -0.06 16.56
C LEU A 328 16.50 -1.58 16.47
N HIS A 329 17.26 -2.21 17.39
CA HIS A 329 17.32 -3.68 17.46
C HIS A 329 15.95 -4.27 17.79
N LEU A 330 15.25 -3.69 18.78
CA LEU A 330 13.90 -4.11 19.14
C LEU A 330 12.91 -3.93 17.99
N ALA A 331 12.97 -2.79 17.29
CA ALA A 331 12.09 -2.51 16.16
C ALA A 331 12.29 -3.51 15.01
N VAL A 332 13.53 -3.89 14.71
CA VAL A 332 13.85 -4.93 13.73
C VAL A 332 13.32 -6.30 14.18
N LEU A 333 13.56 -6.67 15.44
CA LEU A 333 13.12 -7.94 16.02
C LEU A 333 11.59 -8.10 15.93
N LEU A 334 10.86 -7.07 16.34
CA LEU A 334 9.39 -7.05 16.40
C LEU A 334 8.73 -6.66 15.07
N SER A 335 9.52 -6.32 14.04
CA SER A 335 8.98 -5.82 12.78
C SER A 335 8.05 -6.82 12.10
N ASP A 336 6.93 -6.32 11.58
CA ASP A 336 6.03 -7.02 10.68
C ASP A 336 5.57 -6.07 9.57
N ARG A 337 4.67 -6.53 8.68
CA ARG A 337 4.16 -5.73 7.56
C ARG A 337 3.38 -4.48 7.98
N THR A 338 3.04 -4.32 9.25
CA THR A 338 2.30 -3.16 9.78
C THR A 338 3.19 -2.17 10.53
N SER A 339 4.45 -2.52 10.83
CA SER A 339 5.33 -1.70 11.69
C SER A 339 6.61 -1.21 11.02
N LEU A 340 6.79 -1.41 9.71
CA LEU A 340 8.00 -0.96 9.00
C LEU A 340 8.24 0.56 9.10
N HIS A 341 7.18 1.37 9.25
CA HIS A 341 7.30 2.80 9.48
C HIS A 341 8.05 3.15 10.77
N ILE A 342 7.99 2.30 11.80
CA ILE A 342 8.76 2.45 13.04
C ILE A 342 10.25 2.24 12.77
N VAL A 343 10.60 1.18 12.05
CA VAL A 343 11.99 0.89 11.67
C VAL A 343 12.53 2.03 10.80
N ASP A 344 11.77 2.44 9.78
CA ASP A 344 12.18 3.51 8.86
C ASP A 344 12.36 4.85 9.58
N PHE A 345 11.44 5.24 10.47
CA PHE A 345 11.59 6.45 11.27
C PHE A 345 12.89 6.44 12.10
N LEU A 346 13.19 5.32 12.76
CA LEU A 346 14.42 5.16 13.53
C LEU A 346 15.67 5.17 12.64
N VAL A 347 15.65 4.45 11.51
CA VAL A 347 16.75 4.42 10.56
C VAL A 347 17.07 5.81 10.01
N GLN A 348 16.03 6.59 9.73
CA GLN A 348 16.18 7.90 9.14
C GLN A 348 16.57 9.00 10.13
N ASN A 349 16.20 8.89 11.41
CA ASN A 349 16.40 9.95 12.42
C ASN A 349 17.35 9.57 13.57
N SER A 350 17.86 8.34 13.63
CA SER A 350 18.88 7.95 14.61
C SER A 350 20.26 8.48 14.23
N ARG A 351 21.05 8.87 15.24
CA ARG A 351 22.43 9.36 15.06
C ARG A 351 23.40 8.26 14.61
N SER A 352 23.09 6.99 14.91
CA SER A 352 23.97 5.87 14.59
C SER A 352 23.17 4.60 14.32
N LEU A 353 23.48 3.95 13.21
CA LEU A 353 22.98 2.61 12.83
C LEU A 353 23.99 1.50 13.17
N ALA A 354 25.17 1.87 13.70
CA ALA A 354 26.30 0.98 13.91
C ALA A 354 26.44 0.50 15.37
N LYS A 355 25.49 0.87 16.26
CA LYS A 355 25.50 0.39 17.64
C LYS A 355 25.38 -1.13 17.65
N GLN A 356 26.18 -1.76 18.50
CA GLN A 356 26.24 -3.19 18.68
C GLN A 356 25.66 -3.57 20.03
N THR A 357 25.03 -4.74 20.09
CA THR A 357 24.66 -5.41 21.35
C THR A 357 25.91 -5.90 22.08
N ALA A 358 25.70 -6.47 23.27
CA ALA A 358 26.76 -7.13 24.03
C ALA A 358 27.42 -8.29 23.26
N GLU A 359 26.75 -8.91 22.28
CA GLU A 359 27.34 -9.95 21.41
C GLU A 359 27.99 -9.38 20.13
N GLY A 360 28.03 -8.06 19.99
CA GLY A 360 28.57 -7.41 18.80
C GLY A 360 27.58 -7.35 17.64
N ASN A 361 26.32 -7.74 17.82
CA ASN A 361 25.34 -7.75 16.73
C ASN A 361 24.82 -6.33 16.48
N THR A 362 24.79 -5.92 15.21
CA THR A 362 24.14 -4.66 14.78
C THR A 362 22.68 -4.92 14.39
N PRO A 363 21.86 -3.86 14.15
CA PRO A 363 20.51 -4.06 13.62
C PRO A 363 20.46 -4.81 12.28
N LEU A 364 21.54 -4.72 11.50
CA LEU A 364 21.67 -5.47 10.25
C LEU A 364 21.87 -6.98 10.50
N HIS A 365 22.68 -7.36 11.51
CA HIS A 365 22.80 -8.76 11.94
C HIS A 365 21.45 -9.31 12.43
N TYR A 366 20.70 -8.52 13.21
CA TYR A 366 19.36 -8.86 13.67
C TYR A 366 18.41 -9.10 12.49
N SER A 367 18.44 -8.21 11.49
CA SER A 367 17.61 -8.34 10.29
C SER A 367 17.88 -9.66 9.56
N CYS A 368 19.15 -10.08 9.47
CA CYS A 368 19.54 -11.35 8.85
C CYS A 368 19.20 -12.56 9.72
N SER A 369 19.43 -12.52 11.04
CA SER A 369 19.11 -13.64 11.93
C SER A 369 17.62 -13.98 11.92
N HIS A 370 16.78 -12.93 11.96
CA HIS A 370 15.32 -13.01 12.05
C HIS A 370 14.59 -13.00 10.70
N ASN A 371 15.31 -13.09 9.58
CA ASN A 371 14.74 -13.11 8.23
C ASN A 371 13.83 -11.90 7.93
N LYS A 372 14.35 -10.68 8.13
CA LYS A 372 13.65 -9.40 7.93
C LYS A 372 14.20 -8.67 6.68
N PRO A 373 13.89 -9.13 5.46
CA PRO A 373 14.47 -8.58 4.24
C PRO A 373 14.12 -7.09 4.04
N ASP A 374 12.89 -6.65 4.35
CA ASP A 374 12.56 -5.23 4.21
C ASP A 374 13.32 -4.34 5.21
N CYS A 375 13.62 -4.84 6.42
CA CYS A 375 14.52 -4.13 7.35
C CYS A 375 15.95 -4.04 6.78
N VAL A 376 16.45 -5.11 6.13
CA VAL A 376 17.74 -5.07 5.42
C VAL A 376 17.71 -3.98 4.34
N LYS A 377 16.65 -3.92 3.51
CA LYS A 377 16.53 -2.89 2.47
C LYS A 377 16.55 -1.47 3.05
N LEU A 378 15.81 -1.21 4.13
CA LEU A 378 15.77 0.11 4.79
C LEU A 378 17.15 0.50 5.36
N LEU A 379 17.84 -0.44 6.03
CA LEU A 379 19.18 -0.21 6.58
C LEU A 379 20.22 0.03 5.48
N LEU A 380 20.18 -0.73 4.38
CA LEU A 380 21.07 -0.55 3.23
C LEU A 380 20.82 0.78 2.51
N LYS A 381 19.55 1.17 2.33
CA LYS A 381 19.16 2.49 1.81
C LYS A 381 19.76 3.63 2.63
N ALA A 382 19.84 3.45 3.96
CA ALA A 382 20.48 4.38 4.87
C ALA A 382 22.00 4.20 5.02
N LYS A 383 22.62 3.39 4.15
CA LYS A 383 24.07 3.12 4.10
C LYS A 383 24.63 2.53 5.41
N ALA A 384 23.88 1.64 6.07
CA ALA A 384 24.41 0.88 7.20
C ALA A 384 25.66 0.07 6.79
N ASN A 385 26.66 0.02 7.68
CA ASN A 385 27.92 -0.66 7.39
C ASN A 385 27.76 -2.18 7.39
N ILE A 386 27.87 -2.80 6.21
CA ILE A 386 27.76 -4.25 5.99
C ILE A 386 28.98 -5.04 6.46
N ALA A 387 30.13 -4.38 6.66
CA ALA A 387 31.40 -5.03 7.00
C ALA A 387 31.64 -5.16 8.52
N THR A 388 30.74 -4.63 9.35
CA THR A 388 30.87 -4.74 10.81
C THR A 388 30.72 -6.20 11.21
N THR A 389 31.64 -6.71 12.03
CA THR A 389 31.59 -8.08 12.55
C THR A 389 31.11 -8.12 13.99
N ASN A 390 30.36 -9.15 14.35
CA ASN A 390 30.01 -9.45 15.74
C ASN A 390 31.17 -10.10 16.51
N LYS A 391 30.97 -10.48 17.78
CA LYS A 391 32.00 -11.14 18.60
C LYS A 391 32.41 -12.53 18.10
N ALA A 392 31.55 -13.19 17.32
CA ALA A 392 31.89 -14.44 16.65
C ALA A 392 32.71 -14.23 15.36
N GLY A 393 33.03 -12.98 14.99
CA GLY A 393 33.73 -12.64 13.76
C GLY A 393 32.85 -12.70 12.52
N GLU A 394 31.54 -12.81 12.67
CA GLU A 394 30.58 -12.91 11.56
C GLU A 394 30.12 -11.52 11.13
N THR A 395 30.08 -11.27 9.82
CA THR A 395 29.34 -10.15 9.24
C THR A 395 27.84 -10.48 9.16
N ALA A 396 27.00 -9.48 8.85
CA ALA A 396 25.58 -9.72 8.60
C ALA A 396 25.34 -10.72 7.45
N LEU A 397 26.22 -10.73 6.44
CA LEU A 397 26.16 -11.68 5.33
C LEU A 397 26.46 -13.11 5.78
N ASP A 398 27.44 -13.27 6.67
CA ASP A 398 27.78 -14.58 7.22
C ASP A 398 26.63 -15.13 8.07
N VAL A 399 25.99 -14.28 8.88
CA VAL A 399 24.77 -14.63 9.63
C VAL A 399 23.64 -15.03 8.68
N ALA A 400 23.41 -14.29 7.58
CA ALA A 400 22.39 -14.62 6.58
C ALA A 400 22.64 -16.01 5.96
N ARG A 401 23.88 -16.32 5.60
CA ARG A 401 24.27 -17.64 5.05
C ARG A 401 24.09 -18.77 6.04
N ARG A 402 24.62 -18.59 7.26
CA ARG A 402 24.53 -19.60 8.33
C ARG A 402 23.07 -19.93 8.67
N MET A 403 22.21 -18.91 8.71
CA MET A 403 20.77 -19.04 8.99
C MET A 403 19.94 -19.39 7.75
N ARG A 404 20.56 -19.52 6.57
CA ARG A 404 19.94 -19.82 5.27
C ARG A 404 18.83 -18.81 4.88
N ARG A 405 19.08 -17.52 5.06
CA ARG A 405 18.16 -16.43 4.67
C ARG A 405 18.48 -15.92 3.27
N SER A 406 18.04 -16.66 2.24
CA SER A 406 18.37 -16.41 0.84
C SER A 406 18.14 -14.95 0.39
N LEU A 407 16.98 -14.37 0.71
CA LEU A 407 16.67 -13.00 0.29
C LEU A 407 17.54 -11.95 1.01
N CYS A 408 17.87 -12.16 2.29
CA CYS A 408 18.78 -11.26 3.00
C CYS A 408 20.21 -11.38 2.46
N GLU A 409 20.65 -12.60 2.14
CA GLU A 409 21.94 -12.85 1.49
C GLU A 409 22.04 -12.14 0.13
N GLU A 410 21.01 -12.27 -0.72
CA GLU A 410 20.96 -11.62 -2.03
C GLU A 410 21.08 -10.09 -1.91
N LEU A 411 20.31 -9.47 -1.02
CA LEU A 411 20.34 -8.01 -0.80
C LEU A 411 21.72 -7.54 -0.31
N LEU A 412 22.37 -8.30 0.56
CA LEU A 412 23.71 -7.97 1.07
C LEU A 412 24.79 -8.18 0.01
N LEU A 413 24.68 -9.19 -0.84
CA LEU A 413 25.57 -9.41 -1.97
C LEU A 413 25.45 -8.27 -2.99
N GLN A 414 24.22 -7.83 -3.31
CA GLN A 414 23.99 -6.66 -4.14
C GLN A 414 24.62 -5.40 -3.54
N ALA A 415 24.52 -5.21 -2.21
CA ALA A 415 25.16 -4.08 -1.55
C ALA A 415 26.70 -4.17 -1.63
N GLN A 416 27.27 -5.37 -1.43
CA GLN A 416 28.72 -5.60 -1.49
C GLN A 416 29.28 -5.37 -2.91
N SER A 417 28.52 -5.73 -3.94
CA SER A 417 28.89 -5.49 -5.34
C SER A 417 28.55 -4.09 -5.85
N ASN A 418 28.05 -3.19 -4.99
CA ASN A 418 27.53 -1.86 -5.35
C ASN A 418 26.40 -1.89 -6.41
N GLN A 419 25.63 -2.97 -6.46
CA GLN A 419 24.48 -3.16 -7.36
C GLN A 419 23.13 -2.96 -6.65
N PHE A 420 23.14 -2.65 -5.34
CA PHE A 420 21.91 -2.40 -4.59
C PHE A 420 21.19 -1.15 -5.12
N ASN A 421 19.93 -1.32 -5.53
CA ASN A 421 19.10 -0.23 -6.00
C ASN A 421 18.58 0.61 -4.81
N PRO A 422 18.92 1.91 -4.70
CA PRO A 422 18.43 2.77 -3.62
C PRO A 422 16.93 3.08 -3.73
N HIS A 423 16.31 2.85 -4.90
CA HIS A 423 14.87 2.96 -5.12
C HIS A 423 14.14 1.73 -4.57
N VAL A 424 13.96 1.72 -3.25
CA VAL A 424 13.53 0.56 -2.48
C VAL A 424 12.01 0.48 -2.35
N HIS A 425 11.43 -0.62 -2.81
CA HIS A 425 10.04 -0.99 -2.50
C HIS A 425 9.97 -2.01 -1.36
N VAL A 426 9.03 -1.78 -0.45
CA VAL A 426 8.80 -2.60 0.75
C VAL A 426 7.41 -3.24 0.73
N GLU A 427 7.31 -4.42 1.34
CA GLU A 427 6.03 -5.06 1.59
C GLU A 427 5.42 -4.54 2.90
N TYR A 428 4.44 -3.65 2.76
CA TYR A 428 3.79 -2.96 3.88
C TYR A 428 2.27 -2.96 3.73
N GLU A 429 1.55 -3.04 4.84
CA GLU A 429 0.08 -2.98 4.87
C GLU A 429 -0.39 -1.52 4.75
N TRP A 430 -0.53 -1.05 3.51
CA TRP A 430 -0.85 0.36 3.20
C TRP A 430 -2.29 0.79 3.53
N ARG A 431 -3.22 -0.17 3.68
CA ARG A 431 -4.66 0.05 3.91
C ARG A 431 -5.25 1.13 3.00
N LEU A 432 -5.02 1.01 1.70
CA LEU A 432 -5.54 1.94 0.70
C LEU A 432 -7.04 1.65 0.48
N GLY A 433 -7.89 2.67 0.63
CA GLY A 433 -9.32 2.57 0.28
C GLY A 433 -10.21 1.81 1.28
N GLN A 434 -9.90 1.78 2.57
CA GLN A 434 -10.88 1.36 3.59
C GLN A 434 -11.93 2.46 3.83
N ASP A 435 -12.76 2.71 2.81
CA ASP A 435 -14.08 3.33 2.87
C ASP A 435 -15.07 2.59 1.95
N ASP A 436 -14.84 1.30 1.69
CA ASP A 436 -15.86 0.40 1.15
C ASP A 436 -16.66 -0.27 2.29
N MET A 437 -16.98 0.48 3.36
CA MET A 437 -18.15 0.14 4.16
C MET A 437 -19.35 0.39 3.27
N TYR A 438 -19.78 -0.64 2.56
CA TYR A 438 -21.08 -0.71 1.93
C TYR A 438 -22.11 -0.41 3.03
N GLU A 439 -22.59 0.83 3.10
CA GLU A 439 -23.85 1.11 3.78
C GLU A 439 -24.90 0.22 3.09
N SER A 440 -25.33 -0.82 3.80
CA SER A 440 -26.50 -1.59 3.45
C SER A 440 -27.63 -0.60 3.20
N ASP A 441 -28.30 -0.67 2.05
CA ASP A 441 -29.47 0.16 1.70
C ASP A 441 -30.55 0.14 2.83
N GLU A 442 -30.49 -0.81 3.78
CA GLU A 442 -31.38 -0.88 4.95
C GLU A 442 -31.17 0.24 5.99
N ASP A 443 -29.95 0.78 6.14
CA ASP A 443 -29.68 1.84 7.14
C ASP A 443 -30.03 3.26 6.65
N LEU A 444 -30.27 3.43 5.35
CA LEU A 444 -30.56 4.74 4.74
C LEU A 444 -32.06 5.03 4.60
N ASP A 445 -32.92 4.02 4.55
CA ASP A 445 -34.37 4.22 4.55
C ASP A 445 -34.91 4.59 5.95
N ALA A 446 -34.15 4.36 7.02
CA ALA A 446 -34.49 4.80 8.37
C ALA A 446 -34.23 6.31 8.60
N LYS A 447 -33.22 6.89 7.93
CA LYS A 447 -32.83 8.31 8.09
C LYS A 447 -33.65 9.30 7.26
N VAL A 448 -34.54 8.83 6.38
CA VAL A 448 -35.46 9.69 5.61
C VAL A 448 -36.88 9.71 6.21
N ARG A 449 -37.10 8.99 7.32
CA ARG A 449 -38.38 8.96 8.04
C ARG A 449 -38.32 9.46 9.49
N SER A 450 -37.26 10.17 9.88
CA SER A 450 -37.18 10.90 11.16
C SER A 450 -37.22 12.39 10.96
#